data_AF-A0A923QA65-F1
#
_entry.id   AF-A0A923QA65-F1
#
_cell.length_a   1.000
_cell.length_b   1.000
_cell.length_c   1.000
_cell.angle_alpha   90.00
_cell.angle_beta   90.00
_cell.angle_gamma   90.00
#
_symmetry.space_group_name_H-M   'P 1'
#
loop_
_entity.id
_entity.type
_entity.pdbx_description
1 polymer ?
#
loop_
_entity_poly.entity_id
_entity_poly.type
_entity_poly.pdbx_seq_one_letter_code
_entity_poly.pdbx_strand_id
1 'polypeptide(L)'
;MTTMTFGPESGTLHLLTGVEGKAARMGHDLVLDLPDWSAEADVTDGVPTAVRLRAGQASSAVKSGTGGAKALADKDRARIR
;
A
#
# COMPACT_ATOMS: atom_id res chain seq x y z
N MET A 1 -1.00 8.87 28.74
CA MET A 1 -0.64 8.67 27.34
C MET A 1 0.15 7.38 27.22
N THR A 2 -0.30 6.46 26.37
CA THR A 2 0.35 5.17 26.11
C THR A 2 0.64 5.07 24.62
N THR A 3 1.83 4.61 24.25
CA THR A 3 2.19 4.38 22.85
C THR A 3 1.96 2.90 22.53
N MET A 4 1.18 2.62 21.49
CA MET A 4 0.94 1.28 20.95
C MET A 4 1.70 1.10 19.64
N THR A 5 2.26 -0.08 19.41
CA THR A 5 3.02 -0.41 18.20
C THR A 5 2.28 -1.42 17.35
N PHE A 6 2.37 -1.28 16.03
CA PHE A 6 1.78 -2.18 15.04
C PHE A 6 2.79 -2.51 13.95
N GLY A 7 2.74 -3.72 13.43
CA GLY A 7 3.54 -4.18 12.30
C GLY A 7 2.80 -5.21 11.46
N PRO A 8 3.50 -5.96 10.59
CA PRO A 8 2.90 -6.92 9.66
C PRO A 8 2.12 -8.05 10.34
N GLU A 9 2.44 -8.37 11.59
CA GLU A 9 1.67 -9.30 12.43
C GLU A 9 0.32 -8.75 12.87
N SER A 10 0.17 -7.41 12.86
CA SER A 10 -1.05 -6.70 13.22
C SER A 10 -1.97 -6.44 12.03
N GLY A 11 -1.49 -6.60 10.78
CA GLY A 11 -2.29 -6.38 9.58
C GLY A 11 -1.47 -6.23 8.30
N THR A 12 -2.15 -5.79 7.23
CA THR A 12 -1.54 -5.59 5.91
C THR A 12 -1.57 -4.12 5.52
N LEU A 13 -0.52 -3.65 4.82
CA LEU A 13 -0.45 -2.31 4.27
C LEU A 13 -0.42 -2.37 2.74
N HIS A 14 -1.33 -1.63 2.10
CA HIS A 14 -1.45 -1.54 0.66
C HIS A 14 -1.29 -0.08 0.21
N LEU A 15 -0.46 0.16 -0.80
CA LEU A 15 -0.39 1.44 -1.50
C LEU A 15 -1.22 1.35 -2.78
N LEU A 16 -2.30 2.12 -2.81
CA LEU A 16 -3.18 2.26 -3.97
C LEU A 16 -2.67 3.40 -4.83
N THR A 17 -2.34 3.11 -6.09
CA THR A 17 -2.01 4.14 -7.08
C THR A 17 -3.10 4.18 -8.13
N GLY A 18 -3.53 5.38 -8.50
CA GLY A 18 -4.45 5.59 -9.62
C GLY A 18 -3.99 6.74 -10.48
N VAL A 19 -4.56 6.83 -11.68
CA VAL A 19 -4.37 7.96 -12.60
C VAL A 19 -5.66 8.74 -12.72
N GLU A 20 -5.64 10.02 -12.38
CA GLU A 20 -6.79 10.92 -12.53
C GLU A 20 -6.74 11.68 -13.89
N GLY A 21 -7.90 12.04 -14.43
CA GLY A 21 -8.02 12.87 -15.64
C GLY A 21 -8.01 12.10 -16.98
N LYS A 22 -7.73 12.79 -18.09
CA LYS A 22 -7.83 12.22 -19.46
C LYS A 22 -6.90 11.02 -19.70
N ALA A 23 -5.86 10.86 -18.88
CA ALA A 23 -4.93 9.72 -18.90
C ALA A 23 -5.41 8.51 -18.10
N ALA A 24 -6.53 8.62 -17.35
CA ALA A 24 -7.13 7.54 -16.57
C ALA A 24 -7.49 6.29 -17.41
N ARG A 25 -7.69 6.45 -18.72
CA ARG A 25 -7.93 5.33 -19.64
C ARG A 25 -6.68 4.51 -20.00
N MET A 26 -5.47 5.00 -19.70
CA MET A 26 -4.20 4.38 -20.10
C MET A 26 -3.30 3.97 -18.93
N GLY A 27 -3.56 4.45 -17.71
CA GLY A 27 -2.81 4.01 -16.53
C GLY A 27 -3.52 2.85 -15.82
N HIS A 28 -2.72 1.93 -15.28
CA HIS A 28 -3.23 0.84 -14.46
C HIS A 28 -3.44 1.36 -13.03
N ASP A 29 -4.59 1.09 -12.42
CA ASP A 29 -4.69 1.19 -10.97
C ASP A 29 -3.87 0.05 -10.40
N LEU A 30 -2.79 0.36 -9.69
CA LEU A 30 -1.92 -0.63 -9.06
C LEU A 30 -2.18 -0.66 -7.56
N VAL A 31 -2.21 -1.87 -7.02
CA VAL A 31 -2.15 -2.14 -5.58
C VAL A 31 -0.78 -2.73 -5.31
N LEU A 32 0.02 -2.00 -4.53
CA LEU A 32 1.34 -2.44 -4.09
C LEU A 32 1.24 -2.94 -2.65
N ASP A 33 1.66 -4.19 -2.41
CA ASP A 33 1.84 -4.72 -1.07
C ASP A 33 3.12 -4.15 -0.46
N LEU A 34 3.01 -3.63 0.76
CA LEU A 34 4.12 -3.12 1.55
C LEU A 34 4.29 -4.02 2.78
N PRO A 35 5.05 -5.14 2.67
CA PRO A 35 5.22 -6.09 3.76
C PRO A 35 6.14 -5.56 4.87
N ASP A 36 7.04 -4.62 4.57
CA ASP A 36 7.88 -3.93 5.54
C ASP A 36 7.23 -2.62 5.97
N TRP A 37 6.48 -2.67 7.08
CA TRP A 37 5.86 -1.49 7.66
C TRP A 37 5.80 -1.57 9.17
N SER A 38 5.74 -0.41 9.81
CA SER A 38 5.50 -0.27 11.26
C SER A 38 4.70 1.00 11.54
N ALA A 39 3.87 0.97 12.57
CA ALA A 39 3.16 2.14 13.05
C ALA A 39 3.21 2.28 14.57
N GLU A 40 3.14 3.52 15.04
CA GLU A 40 2.95 3.87 16.43
C GLU A 40 1.69 4.72 16.57
N ALA A 41 0.87 4.45 17.58
CA ALA A 41 -0.27 5.29 17.96
C ALA A 41 -0.13 5.76 19.41
N ASP A 42 -0.20 7.07 19.63
CA ASP A 42 -0.23 7.66 20.97
C ASP A 42 -1.69 7.76 21.43
N VAL A 43 -2.04 7.10 22.53
CA VAL A 43 -3.40 6.99 23.07
C VAL A 43 -3.49 7.71 24.41
N THR A 44 -4.48 8.58 24.57
CA THR A 44 -4.78 9.28 25.83
C THR A 44 -6.23 9.05 26.19
N ASP A 45 -6.50 8.58 27.41
CA ASP A 45 -7.85 8.26 27.91
C ASP A 45 -8.66 7.35 26.97
N GLY A 46 -7.98 6.37 26.35
CA GLY A 46 -8.58 5.42 25.41
C GLY A 46 -8.78 5.97 23.99
N VAL A 47 -8.42 7.23 23.73
CA VAL A 47 -8.58 7.89 22.44
C VAL A 47 -7.22 8.01 21.71
N PRO A 48 -7.09 7.55 20.46
CA PRO A 48 -5.91 7.81 19.64
C PRO A 48 -5.76 9.31 19.36
N THR A 49 -4.58 9.85 19.65
CA THR A 49 -4.27 11.29 19.53
C THR A 49 -3.24 11.60 18.46
N ALA A 50 -2.34 10.65 18.15
CA ALA A 50 -1.40 10.75 17.05
C ALA A 50 -1.07 9.37 16.49
N VAL A 51 -0.76 9.31 15.19
CA VAL A 51 -0.29 8.09 14.51
C VAL A 51 0.93 8.42 13.66
N ARG A 52 1.97 7.59 13.75
CA ARG A 52 3.17 7.65 12.92
C ARG A 52 3.29 6.33 12.18
N LEU A 53 3.28 6.36 10.84
CA LEU A 53 3.45 5.19 9.98
C LEU A 53 4.79 5.28 9.24
N ARG A 54 5.52 4.17 9.20
CA ARG A 54 6.74 3.99 8.39
C ARG A 54 6.53 2.80 7.47
N ALA A 55 6.80 2.97 6.19
CA ALA A 55 6.71 1.91 5.20
C ALA A 55 7.98 1.88 4.35
N GLY A 56 8.62 0.71 4.27
CA GLY A 56 9.78 0.48 3.44
C GLY A 56 9.37 0.35 1.97
N GLN A 57 9.81 1.28 1.12
CA GLN A 57 9.54 1.19 -0.33
C GLN A 57 10.38 0.09 -1.02
N ALA A 58 11.51 -0.31 -0.43
CA ALA A 58 12.43 -1.28 -1.04
C ALA A 58 11.87 -2.72 -1.11
N SER A 59 10.78 -3.01 -0.39
CA SER A 59 10.12 -4.33 -0.38
C SER A 59 8.76 -4.33 -1.09
N SER A 60 8.43 -3.29 -1.87
CA SER A 60 7.11 -3.21 -2.51
C SER A 60 6.96 -4.27 -3.61
N ALA A 61 5.95 -5.13 -3.49
CA ALA A 61 5.59 -6.09 -4.53
C ALA A 61 4.21 -5.74 -5.11
N VAL A 62 4.04 -5.84 -6.42
CA VAL A 62 2.73 -5.59 -7.06
C VAL A 62 1.78 -6.73 -6.70
N LYS A 63 0.70 -6.43 -5.97
CA LYS A 63 -0.33 -7.41 -5.57
C LYS A 63 -1.38 -7.60 -6.66
N SER A 64 -1.87 -6.51 -7.25
CA SER A 64 -2.86 -6.54 -8.33
C SER A 64 -2.83 -5.25 -9.14
N GLY A 65 -3.28 -5.34 -10.39
CA GLY A 65 -3.54 -4.19 -11.24
C GLY A 65 -4.88 -4.34 -11.96
N THR A 66 -5.78 -3.37 -11.83
CA THR A 66 -7.06 -3.35 -12.55
C THR A 66 -7.20 -2.07 -13.36
N GLY A 67 -7.35 -2.19 -14.68
CA GLY A 67 -7.54 -1.06 -15.59
C GLY A 67 -6.95 -1.34 -16.97
N GLY A 68 -7.82 -1.38 -18.00
CA GLY A 68 -7.48 -1.50 -19.43
C GLY A 68 -7.72 -2.88 -20.06
N ALA A 69 -8.92 -3.13 -20.61
CA ALA A 69 -9.38 -4.19 -21.55
C ALA A 69 -8.87 -5.66 -21.50
N LYS A 70 -7.91 -6.01 -20.66
CA LYS A 70 -7.44 -7.35 -20.36
C LYS A 70 -6.95 -7.32 -18.92
N ALA A 71 -7.43 -8.26 -18.11
CA ALA A 71 -6.71 -8.67 -16.93
C ALA A 71 -5.26 -8.94 -17.38
N LEU A 72 -4.28 -8.32 -16.71
CA LEU A 72 -2.87 -8.59 -16.94
C LEU A 72 -2.64 -10.05 -16.54
N ALA A 73 -2.84 -10.95 -17.51
CA ALA A 73 -2.47 -12.34 -17.41
C ALA A 73 -0.96 -12.39 -17.16
N ASP A 74 -0.54 -13.42 -16.43
CA ASP A 74 0.78 -13.65 -15.82
C ASP A 74 2.04 -13.40 -16.68
N LYS A 75 1.91 -13.05 -17.96
CA LYS A 75 2.99 -12.83 -18.92
C LYS A 75 3.68 -11.45 -18.85
N ASP A 76 3.12 -10.45 -18.18
CA ASP A 76 3.73 -9.10 -18.16
C ASP A 76 4.67 -8.86 -16.96
N ARG A 77 4.88 -9.85 -16.10
CA ARG A 77 5.82 -9.81 -14.97
C ARG A 77 7.30 -9.65 -15.36
N ALA A 78 7.66 -9.81 -16.64
CA ALA A 78 9.04 -9.86 -17.10
C ALA A 78 9.68 -8.51 -17.48
N ARG A 79 9.00 -7.37 -17.26
CA ARG A 79 9.46 -6.06 -17.75
C ARG A 79 9.55 -4.93 -16.72
N ILE A 80 9.46 -5.23 -15.43
CA ILE A 80 9.72 -4.25 -14.38
C ILE A 80 11.17 -4.48 -13.91
N ARG A 81 12.05 -3.51 -14.21
CA ARG A 81 13.46 -3.49 -13.81
C ARG A 81 13.68 -2.40 -12.78
#